data_AF-A0A357A4I7-F1
#
_entry.id   AF-A0A357A4I7-F1
#
_cell.length_a   1.000
_cell.length_b   1.000
_cell.length_c   1.000
_cell.angle_alpha   90.00
_cell.angle_beta   90.00
_cell.angle_gamma   90.00
#
_symmetry.space_group_name_H-M   'P 1'
#
loop_
_entity.id
_entity.type
_entity.pdbx_description
1 polymer ?
#
loop_
_entity_poly.entity_id
_entity_poly.type
_entity_poly.pdbx_seq_one_letter_code
_entity_poly.pdbx_strand_id
1 'polypeptide(L)' 'MILGKPKVAIEADEQALPLYRTVEDGSGEATTLNNLGLVHHSIGQPQRAIAYYEQALSLHRAVEDRGGEAVT' A
#
# COMPACT_ATOMS: atom_id res chain seq x y z
N MET A 1 -19.92 -17.18 -9.17
CA MET A 1 -18.56 -17.51 -8.68
C MET A 1 -17.59 -16.54 -9.35
N ILE A 2 -17.32 -15.38 -8.73
CA ILE A 2 -16.38 -14.36 -9.25
C ILE A 2 -15.09 -14.50 -8.42
N LEU A 3 -14.24 -15.46 -8.77
CA LEU A 3 -12.94 -15.71 -8.09
C LEU A 3 -11.76 -15.32 -8.98
N GLY A 4 -11.93 -14.30 -9.82
CA GLY A 4 -10.99 -13.94 -10.88
C GLY A 4 -9.98 -12.83 -10.55
N LYS A 5 -10.06 -12.12 -9.42
CA LYS A 5 -9.30 -10.86 -9.27
C LYS A 5 -8.39 -10.63 -8.05
N PRO A 6 -8.16 -11.55 -7.09
CA PRO A 6 -7.15 -11.28 -6.07
C PRO A 6 -5.73 -11.32 -6.65
N LYS A 7 -5.47 -12.22 -7.62
CA LYS A 7 -4.15 -12.33 -8.29
C LYS A 7 -3.79 -11.08 -9.10
N VAL A 8 -4.76 -10.53 -9.83
CA VAL A 8 -4.58 -9.33 -10.65
C VAL A 8 -4.32 -8.10 -9.81
N ALA A 9 -4.99 -7.97 -8.65
CA ALA A 9 -4.72 -6.88 -7.72
C ALA A 9 -3.30 -6.98 -7.14
N ILE A 10 -2.89 -8.18 -6.72
CA ILE A 10 -1.53 -8.41 -6.21
C ILE A 10 -0.47 -8.06 -7.27
N GLU A 11 -0.62 -8.51 -8.52
CA GLU A 11 0.32 -8.19 -9.59
C GLU A 11 0.35 -6.70 -9.94
N ALA A 12 -0.81 -6.04 -10.00
CA ALA A 12 -0.90 -4.61 -10.29
C ALA A 12 -0.22 -3.78 -9.19
N ASP A 13 -0.43 -4.16 -7.93
CA ASP A 13 0.12 -3.46 -6.79
C ASP A 13 1.64 -3.75 -6.62
N GLU A 14 2.12 -4.96 -6.92
CA GLU A 14 3.56 -5.29 -6.96
C GLU A 14 4.31 -4.51 -8.05
N GLN A 15 3.68 -4.24 -9.19
CA GLN A 15 4.25 -3.39 -10.25
C GLN A 15 4.21 -1.90 -9.91
N ALA A 16 3.21 -1.46 -9.15
CA ALA A 16 3.05 -0.07 -8.78
C ALA A 16 3.97 0.38 -7.64
N LEU A 17 4.28 -0.49 -6.67
CA LEU A 17 5.21 -0.20 -5.55
C LEU A 17 6.54 0.45 -5.99
N PRO A 18 7.31 -0.13 -6.95
CA PRO A 18 8.56 0.46 -7.39
C PRO A 18 8.39 1.79 -8.15
N LEU A 19 7.22 2.03 -8.76
CA LEU A 19 6.91 3.32 -9.41
C LEU A 19 6.68 4.42 -8.37
N TYR A 20 5.96 4.15 -7.28
CA TYR A 20 5.81 5.15 -6.22
C TYR A 20 7.12 5.45 -5.49
N ARG A 21 7.98 4.43 -5.28
CA ARG A 21 9.33 4.64 -4.74
C ARG A 21 10.23 5.49 -5.61
N THR A 22 10.04 5.46 -6.93
CA THR A 22 10.83 6.28 -7.87
C THR A 22 10.30 7.70 -8.00
N VAL A 23 9.02 7.92 -7.72
CA VAL A 23 8.37 9.24 -7.77
C VAL A 23 8.41 9.96 -6.40
N GLU A 24 8.95 9.32 -5.35
CA GLU A 24 8.89 9.79 -3.94
C GLU A 24 7.47 10.13 -3.47
N ASP A 25 6.44 9.61 -4.14
CA ASP A 25 5.04 9.78 -3.78
C ASP A 25 4.64 8.74 -2.74
N GLY A 26 5.00 9.02 -1.49
CA GLY A 26 4.66 8.16 -0.36
C GLY A 26 3.15 8.08 -0.08
N SER A 27 2.34 9.03 -0.58
CA SER A 27 0.87 8.99 -0.43
C SER A 27 0.26 7.95 -1.38
N GLY A 28 0.74 7.92 -2.63
CA GLY A 28 0.42 6.88 -3.59
C GLY A 28 0.88 5.49 -3.15
N GLU A 29 2.11 5.35 -2.64
CA GLU A 29 2.65 4.08 -2.13
C GLU A 29 1.81 3.53 -0.97
N ALA A 30 1.46 4.40 0.00
CA ALA A 30 0.65 4.00 1.15
C ALA A 30 -0.77 3.56 0.77
N THR A 31 -1.40 4.26 -0.19
CA THR A 31 -2.73 3.91 -0.70
C THR A 31 -2.73 2.53 -1.35
N THR A 32 -1.72 2.24 -2.18
CA THR A 32 -1.56 0.93 -2.83
C THR A 32 -1.33 -0.19 -1.81
N LEU A 33 -0.48 0.03 -0.80
CA LEU A 33 -0.25 -0.94 0.27
C LEU A 33 -1.51 -1.22 1.09
N ASN A 34 -2.34 -0.20 1.34
CA ASN A 34 -3.62 -0.39 2.02
C ASN A 34 -4.59 -1.26 1.19
N ASN A 35 -4.61 -1.09 -0.13
CA ASN A 35 -5.42 -1.93 -1.03
C ASN A 35 -4.96 -3.39 -1.05
N LEU A 36 -3.63 -3.62 -1.06
CA LEU A 36 -3.06 -4.97 -0.87
C LEU A 36 -3.51 -5.59 0.44
N GLY A 37 -3.48 -4.82 1.53
CA GLY A 37 -3.98 -5.24 2.84
C GLY A 37 -5.43 -5.74 2.77
N LEU A 38 -6.31 -4.99 2.11
CA LEU A 38 -7.72 -5.35 1.92
C LEU A 38 -7.89 -6.61 1.08
N VAL A 39 -7.14 -6.75 -0.02
CA VAL A 39 -7.19 -7.93 -0.88
C VAL A 39 -6.75 -9.17 -0.12
N HIS A 40 -5.64 -9.09 0.63
CA HIS A 40 -5.14 -10.19 1.44
C HIS A 40 -6.11 -10.58 2.56
N HIS A 41 -6.78 -9.61 3.17
CA HIS A 41 -7.85 -9.88 4.13
C HIS A 41 -9.01 -10.64 3.45
N SER A 42 -9.45 -10.18 2.27
CA SER A 42 -10.55 -10.76 1.50
C SER A 42 -10.30 -12.20 1.06
N ILE A 43 -9.05 -12.61 0.86
CA ILE A 43 -8.69 -13.99 0.48
C ILE A 43 -8.35 -14.88 1.67
N GLY A 44 -8.58 -14.43 2.90
CA GLY A 44 -8.32 -15.20 4.12
C GLY A 44 -6.83 -15.28 4.48
N GLN A 45 -6.04 -14.27 4.11
CA GLN A 45 -4.62 -14.13 4.47
C GLN A 45 -4.39 -12.93 5.41
N PRO A 46 -4.94 -12.95 6.64
CA PRO A 46 -4.90 -11.81 7.54
C PRO A 46 -3.47 -11.43 7.98
N GLN A 47 -2.55 -12.39 8.09
CA GLN A 47 -1.15 -12.08 8.46
C GLN A 47 -0.45 -11.23 7.39
N ARG A 48 -0.69 -11.52 6.11
CA ARG A 48 -0.15 -10.70 5.01
C ARG A 48 -0.84 -9.34 4.95
N ALA A 49 -2.15 -9.31 5.19
CA ALA A 49 -2.90 -8.06 5.26
C ALA A 49 -2.31 -7.08 6.29
N ILE A 50 -2.04 -7.58 7.50
CA ILE A 50 -1.44 -6.80 8.59
C ILE A 50 -0.08 -6.24 8.16
N ALA A 51 0.79 -7.06 7.56
CA ALA A 51 2.10 -6.61 7.11
C ALA A 51 2.02 -5.48 6.07
N TYR A 52 1.03 -5.51 5.17
CA TYR A 52 0.82 -4.43 4.20
C TYR A 52 0.25 -3.17 4.84
N TYR A 53 -0.68 -3.30 5.79
CA TYR A 53 -1.19 -2.14 6.54
C TYR A 53 -0.11 -1.47 7.39
N GLU A 54 0.80 -2.24 8.01
CA GLU A 54 1.92 -1.68 8.78
C GLU A 54 2.91 -0.91 7.91
N GLN A 55 3.16 -1.38 6.68
CA GLN A 55 3.97 -0.65 5.70
C GLN A 55 3.27 0.63 5.24
N ALA A 56 1.97 0.57 4.93
CA ALA A 56 1.17 1.75 4.57
C ALA A 56 1.19 2.81 5.69
N LEU A 57 1.03 2.37 6.95
CA LEU A 57 1.06 3.25 8.11
C LEU A 57 2.41 3.93 8.31
N SER A 58 3.52 3.19 8.12
CA SER A 58 4.86 3.75 8.23
C SER A 58 5.12 4.82 7.16
N LEU A 59 4.63 4.59 5.94
CA LEU A 59 4.73 5.57 4.86
C LEU A 59 3.84 6.79 5.09
N HIS A 60 2.60 6.61 5.53
CA HIS A 60 1.74 7.73 5.93
C HIS A 60 2.41 8.61 6.98
N ARG A 61 3.02 8.01 8.00
CA ARG A 61 3.78 8.75 9.01
C ARG A 61 4.96 9.50 8.41
N ALA A 62 5.74 8.85 7.54
CA ALA A 62 6.88 9.50 6.89
C ALA A 62 6.47 10.67 5.96
N VAL A 63 5.31 10.57 5.30
CA VAL A 63 4.76 11.65 4.47
C VAL A 63 4.20 12.79 5.32
N GLU A 64 3.51 12.47 6.41
CA GLU A 64 2.95 13.46 7.34
C GLU A 64 4.07 14.26 8.04
N ASP A 65 5.16 13.59 8.45
CA ASP A 65 6.33 14.21 9.05
C ASP A 65 7.04 15.16 8.06
N ARG A 66 7.19 14.73 6.79
CA ARG A 66 7.75 15.57 5.71
C ARG A 66 6.84 16.73 5.29
N GLY A 67 5.52 16.56 5.35
CA GLY A 67 4.54 17.63 5.08
C GLY A 67 4.55 18.71 6.17
N GLY A 68 4.89 18.33 7.41
CA GLY A 68 5.07 19.24 8.54
C GLY A 68 6.33 20.11 8.45
N GLU A 69 7.42 19.58 7.89
CA GLU A 69 8.67 20.35 7.69
C GLU A 69 8.55 21.44 6.61
N ALA A 70 7.61 21.32 5.67
CA ALA A 70 7.40 22.33 4.62
C ALA A 70 6.65 23.60 5.11
N VAL A 71 6.20 23.64 6.37
CA VAL A 71 5.35 24.72 6.93
C VAL A 71 6.13 25.69 7.86
N THR A 72 7.46 25.60 7.96
CA THR A 72 8.30 26.57 8.71
C THR A 72 9.19 27.39 7.79
#